data_AF-A0A9D8FB63-F1
#
_entry.id   AF-A0A9D8FB63-F1
#
_cell.length_a   1.000
_cell.length_b   1.000
_cell.length_c   1.000
_cell.angle_alpha   90.00
_cell.angle_beta   90.00
_cell.angle_gamma   90.00
#
_symmetry.space_group_name_H-M   'P 1'
#
loop_
_entity.id
_entity.type
_entity.pdbx_description
1 polymer ?
#
loop_
_entity_poly.entity_id
_entity_poly.type
_entity_poly.pdbx_seq_one_letter_code
_entity_poly.pdbx_strand_id
1 'polypeptide(L)' 'MLKRIKLYTGLVLLAAVLTLVFQNTQAVETKFLFMTMTMPRATLLGITMLIGIFIGILIALSGKKLPKD' A
#
# COMPACT_ATOMS: atom_id res chain seq x y z
N MET A 1 -9.06 31.28 0.63
CA MET A 1 -9.33 30.43 -0.56
C MET A 1 -8.49 29.15 -0.58
N LEU A 2 -7.16 29.24 -0.52
CA LEU A 2 -6.23 28.09 -0.67
C LEU A 2 -6.48 26.90 0.28
N LYS A 3 -6.84 27.15 1.55
CA LYS A 3 -7.15 26.08 2.54
C LYS A 3 -8.37 25.25 2.16
N ARG A 4 -9.41 25.87 1.59
CA ARG A 4 -10.62 25.16 1.15
C ARG A 4 -10.33 24.31 -0.08
N ILE A 5 -9.54 24.85 -1.02
CA ILE A 5 -9.07 24.11 -2.20
C ILE A 5 -8.29 22.87 -1.77
N LYS A 6 -7.28 23.00 -0.90
CA LYS A 6 -6.52 21.84 -0.40
C LYS A 6 -7.41 20.77 0.25
N LEU A 7 -8.45 21.19 0.98
CA LEU A 7 -9.39 20.27 1.62
C LEU A 7 -10.25 19.53 0.58
N TYR A 8 -10.81 20.25 -0.41
CA TYR A 8 -11.56 19.63 -1.49
C TYR A 8 -10.68 18.70 -2.35
N THR A 9 -9.45 19.12 -2.68
CA THR A 9 -8.51 18.29 -3.44
C THR A 9 -8.16 17.01 -2.68
N GLY A 10 -7.91 17.10 -1.37
CA GLY A 10 -7.67 15.94 -0.52
C GLY A 10 -8.88 14.99 -0.46
N LEU A 11 -10.09 15.54 -0.40
CA LEU A 11 -11.33 14.76 -0.34
C LEU A 11 -11.61 14.04 -1.68
N VAL A 12 -11.34 14.70 -2.81
CA VAL A 12 -11.44 14.10 -4.16
C VAL A 12 -10.39 13.01 -4.35
N LEU A 13 -9.15 13.24 -3.93
CA LEU A 13 -8.09 12.23 -3.97
C LEU A 13 -8.46 11.00 -3.12
N LEU A 14 -8.97 11.22 -1.91
CA LEU A 14 -9.40 10.14 -1.02
C LEU A 14 -10.54 9.33 -1.66
N ALA A 15 -11.55 10.01 -2.22
CA ALA A 15 -12.66 9.35 -2.91
C ALA A 15 -12.18 8.55 -4.14
N ALA A 16 -11.21 9.08 -4.91
CA ALA A 16 -10.63 8.39 -6.05
C ALA A 16 -9.86 7.13 -5.63
N VAL A 17 -9.05 7.22 -4.57
CA VAL A 17 -8.34 6.05 -4.01
C VAL A 17 -9.33 4.99 -3.53
N LEU A 18 -10.36 5.38 -2.77
CA LEU A 18 -11.40 4.46 -2.31
C LEU A 18 -12.12 3.79 -3.48
N THR A 19 -12.46 4.58 -4.51
CA THR A 19 -13.12 4.07 -5.72
C THR A 19 -12.23 3.08 -6.47
N LEU A 20 -10.94 3.39 -6.65
CA LEU A 20 -9.99 2.47 -7.27
C LEU A 20 -9.84 1.17 -6.48
N VAL A 21 -9.81 1.24 -5.14
CA VAL A 21 -9.73 0.05 -4.28
C VAL A 21 -11.01 -0.79 -4.38
N PHE A 22 -12.19 -0.16 -4.29
CA PHE A 22 -13.47 -0.86 -4.39
C PHE A 22 -13.72 -1.44 -5.79
N GLN A 23 -13.34 -0.73 -6.86
CA GLN A 23 -13.44 -1.25 -8.23
C GLN A 23 -12.44 -2.39 -8.50
N ASN A 24 -11.28 -2.37 -7.84
CA ASN A 24 -10.30 -3.46 -7.91
C ASN A 24 -10.55 -4.60 -6.91
N THR A 25 -11.78 -4.79 -6.44
CA THR A 25 -12.16 -5.98 -5.65
C THR A 25 -12.39 -7.23 -6.50
N GLN A 26 -12.18 -7.15 -7.82
CA GLN A 26 -12.20 -8.31 -8.70
C GLN A 26 -11.29 -9.42 -8.14
N ALA A 27 -11.85 -10.64 -8.07
CA ALA A 27 -11.10 -11.81 -7.63
C ALA A 27 -10.00 -12.10 -8.64
N VAL A 28 -8.77 -12.25 -8.16
CA VAL A 28 -7.63 -12.67 -8.97
C VAL A 28 -7.16 -14.02 -8.50
N GLU A 29 -6.96 -14.92 -9.47
CA GLU A 29 -6.27 -16.17 -9.23
C GLU A 29 -4.79 -15.90 -9.01
N THR A 30 -4.30 -16.33 -7.86
CA THR A 30 -2.89 -16.20 -7.49
C THR A 30 -2.30 -17.58 -7.33
N LYS A 31 -1.17 -17.83 -8.00
CA LYS A 31 -0.41 -19.07 -7.87
C LYS A 31 0.79 -18.83 -6.97
N PHE A 32 0.79 -19.49 -5.82
CA PHE A 32 1.88 -19.42 -4.85
C PHE A 32 2.62 -20.76 -4.80
N LEU A 33 3.77 -20.82 -5.47
CA LEU A 33 4.64 -21.99 -5.67
C LEU A 33 3.97 -23.24 -6.27
N PHE A 34 3.01 -23.87 -5.59
CA PHE A 34 2.21 -25.01 -6.07
C PHE A 34 0.72 -24.92 -5.69
N MET A 35 0.32 -23.83 -5.01
CA MET A 35 -1.03 -23.62 -4.54
C MET A 35 -1.70 -22.52 -5.37
N THR A 36 -2.92 -22.79 -5.85
CA THR A 36 -3.73 -21.79 -6.56
C THR A 36 -4.82 -21.32 -5.62
N MET A 37 -4.82 -20.03 -5.30
CA MET A 37 -5.80 -19.42 -4.40
C MET A 37 -6.40 -18.18 -5.08
N THR A 38 -7.73 -18.11 -5.10
CA THR A 38 -8.46 -16.91 -5.51
C THR A 38 -8.52 -15.94 -4.35
N MET A 39 -7.95 -14.75 -4.53
CA MET A 39 -8.04 -13.68 -3.53
C MET A 39 -8.45 -12.34 -4.18
N PRO A 40 -9.18 -11.46 -3.48
CA PRO A 40 -9.46 -10.11 -3.96
C PRO A 40 -8.16 -9.35 -4.20
N ARG A 41 -8.04 -8.55 -5.29
CA ARG A 41 -6.79 -7.80 -5.54
C ARG A 41 -6.44 -6.83 -4.42
N ALA A 42 -7.45 -6.26 -3.75
CA ALA A 42 -7.24 -5.40 -2.60
C ALA A 42 -6.47 -6.11 -1.48
N THR A 43 -6.77 -7.39 -1.23
CA THR A 43 -6.05 -8.22 -0.25
C THR A 43 -4.60 -8.46 -0.69
N LEU A 44 -4.40 -8.79 -1.97
CA LEU A 44 -3.06 -8.99 -2.54
C LEU A 44 -2.20 -7.72 -2.41
N LEU A 45 -2.72 -6.58 -2.86
CA LEU A 45 -2.04 -5.28 -2.77
C LEU A 45 -1.78 -4.86 -1.31
N GLY A 46 -2.74 -5.08 -0.41
CA GLY A 46 -2.59 -4.80 1.01
C GLY A 46 -1.45 -5.61 1.63
N ILE A 47 -1.41 -6.92 1.37
CA ILE A 47 -0.33 -7.80 1.85
C ILE A 47 1.03 -7.35 1.28
N THR A 48 1.11 -7.08 -0.02
CA THR A 48 2.36 -6.61 -0.66
C THR A 48 2.84 -5.29 -0.06
N MET A 49 1.94 -4.33 0.17
CA MET A 49 2.26 -3.04 0.79
C MET A 49 2.78 -3.22 2.23
N LEU A 50 2.11 -4.05 3.03
CA LEU A 50 2.53 -4.33 4.41
C LEU A 50 3.91 -4.98 4.46
N ILE A 51 4.20 -5.94 3.58
CA ILE A 51 5.53 -6.57 3.49
C ILE A 51 6.58 -5.52 3.15
N GLY A 52 6.32 -4.67 2.15
CA GLY A 52 7.25 -3.60 1.76
C GLY A 52 7.53 -2.60 2.89
N ILE A 53 6.49 -2.16 3.60
CA ILE A 53 6.63 -1.28 4.77
C ILE A 53 7.45 -1.97 5.86
N PHE A 54 7.13 -3.22 6.19
CA PHE A 54 7.80 -3.96 7.25
C PHE A 54 9.29 -4.14 6.96
N ILE A 55 9.65 -4.53 5.73
CA ILE A 55 11.05 -4.63 5.28
C ILE A 55 11.72 -3.26 5.34
N GLY A 56 11.07 -2.21 4.85
CA GLY A 56 11.60 -0.84 4.88
C GLY A 56 11.90 -0.36 6.30
N ILE A 57 11.00 -0.64 7.26
CA ILE A 57 11.21 -0.33 8.67
C ILE A 57 12.40 -1.11 9.23
N LEU A 58 12.50 -2.42 8.96
CA LEU A 58 13.62 -3.24 9.43
C LEU A 58 14.97 -2.75 8.90
N ILE A 59 15.02 -2.31 7.65
CA ILE A 59 16.23 -1.72 7.05
C ILE A 59 16.57 -0.38 7.73
N ALA A 60 15.58 0.50 7.91
CA ALA A 60 15.77 1.80 8.54
C ALA A 60 16.28 1.67 9.99
N LEU A 61 15.76 0.70 10.74
CA LEU A 61 16.19 0.39 12.11
C LEU A 61 17.56 -0.30 12.16
N SER A 62 17.96 -1.00 11.10
CA SER A 62 19.28 -1.63 10.98
C SER A 62 20.38 -0.64 10.57
N GLY A 63 20.08 0.65 10.50
CA GLY A 63 21.04 1.73 10.26
C GLY A 63 22.14 1.75 11.31
N LYS A 64 23.28 1.11 10.98
CA LYS A 64 24.53 1.13 11.73
C LYS A 64 24.93 2.59 11.97
N LYS A 65 25.07 3.02 13.25
CA LYS A 65 25.61 4.34 13.57
C LYS A 65 26.99 4.46 12.94
N LEU A 66 27.15 5.40 12.02
CA LEU A 66 28.45 5.73 11.44
C LEU A 66 29.37 6.20 12.59
N PRO A 67 30.61 5.67 12.71
CA PRO A 67 31.57 6.19 13.68
C PRO A 67 31.75 7.68 13.42
N LYS A 68 31.51 8.49 14.45
CA LYS A 68 31.88 9.90 14.48
C LYS A 68 33.35 9.93 14.87
N ASP A 69 34.19 10.21 13.88
CA ASP A 69 35.55 10.69 14.10
C ASP A 69 35.51 12.01 14.91
#